data_AF-A0A842PS11-F1
#
_entry.id   AF-A0A842PS11-F1
#
_cell.length_a   1.000
_cell.length_b   1.000
_cell.length_c   1.000
_cell.angle_alpha   90.00
_cell.angle_beta   90.00
_cell.angle_gamma   90.00
#
_symmetry.space_group_name_H-M   'P 1'
#
loop_
_entity.id
_entity.type
_entity.pdbx_description
1 polymer ?
#
loop_
_entity_poly.entity_id
_entity_poly.type
_entity_poly.pdbx_seq_one_letter_code
_entity_poly.pdbx_strand_id
1 'polypeptide(L)'
;MGLYDSYLALRFRLDDADAPEHVALVITERDLLEQGAYETLEAFVGWAFEFGSDRVTISVSVLDEAVVPTLARELRDLDVPHRVELREPGDTERADAPVQVSIGLGGKREFASVVRSLAGEVDEGALDPDDIDAADIEQRLVFPDEPDFVVKTGAERLSDFMIWQSVYAELYFTDVNWRDFRKRDYLRALRDYQDRQRRFGR
;
A
#
# COMPACT_ATOMS: atom_id res chain seq x y z
N MET A 1 11.94 -20.64 -13.20
CA MET A 1 10.53 -20.19 -13.39
C MET A 1 9.73 -21.38 -13.89
N GLY A 2 8.61 -21.75 -13.26
CA GLY A 2 7.81 -22.90 -13.69
C GLY A 2 6.97 -22.58 -14.93
N LEU A 3 6.61 -23.59 -15.72
CA LEU A 3 5.77 -23.44 -16.94
C LEU A 3 4.46 -22.68 -16.66
N TYR A 4 3.86 -22.90 -15.48
CA TYR A 4 2.63 -22.22 -15.06
C TYR A 4 2.83 -20.73 -14.78
N ASP A 5 3.97 -20.35 -14.19
CA ASP A 5 4.27 -18.94 -13.90
C ASP A 5 4.52 -18.18 -15.21
N SER A 6 5.21 -18.81 -16.17
CA SER A 6 5.41 -18.26 -17.52
C SER A 6 4.09 -18.09 -18.27
N TYR A 7 3.16 -19.05 -18.12
CA TYR A 7 1.82 -18.94 -18.69
C TYR A 7 1.04 -17.76 -18.10
N LEU A 8 1.04 -17.59 -16.78
CA LEU A 8 0.34 -16.48 -16.12
C LEU A 8 0.94 -15.12 -16.51
N ALA A 9 2.27 -15.00 -16.53
CA ALA A 9 2.93 -13.76 -16.94
C ALA A 9 2.64 -13.41 -18.40
N LEU A 10 2.63 -14.42 -19.30
CA LEU A 10 2.24 -14.21 -20.69
C LEU A 10 0.79 -13.76 -20.81
N ARG A 11 -0.13 -14.38 -20.04
CA ARG A 11 -1.54 -14.00 -20.03
C ARG A 11 -1.76 -12.56 -19.56
N PHE A 12 -1.06 -12.14 -18.51
CA PHE A 12 -1.12 -10.76 -18.01
C PHE A 12 -0.65 -9.76 -19.08
N ARG A 13 0.48 -10.03 -19.75
CA ARG A 13 1.05 -9.14 -20.78
C ARG A 13 0.26 -9.10 -22.09
N LEU A 14 -0.50 -10.15 -22.39
CA LEU A 14 -1.37 -10.21 -23.57
C LEU A 14 -2.76 -9.64 -23.29
N ASP A 15 -3.02 -9.21 -22.07
CA ASP A 15 -4.27 -8.59 -21.68
C ASP A 15 -4.24 -7.11 -22.09
N ASP A 16 -5.37 -6.60 -22.59
CA ASP A 16 -5.52 -5.18 -22.96
C ASP A 16 -5.89 -4.28 -21.77
N ALA A 17 -6.14 -4.85 -20.59
CA ALA A 17 -6.38 -4.07 -19.37
C ALA A 17 -5.06 -3.56 -18.77
N ASP A 18 -5.04 -2.30 -18.39
CA ASP A 18 -3.88 -1.64 -17.79
C ASP A 18 -3.42 -2.36 -16.50
N ALA A 19 -2.12 -2.26 -16.21
CA ALA A 19 -1.55 -2.69 -14.95
C ALA A 19 -1.83 -1.65 -13.86
N PRO A 20 -1.89 -2.04 -12.57
CA PRO A 20 -2.00 -1.06 -11.50
C PRO A 20 -0.71 -0.25 -11.39
N GLU A 21 -0.81 1.08 -11.56
CA GLU A 21 0.31 2.02 -11.44
C GLU A 21 0.77 2.12 -9.98
N HIS A 22 -0.18 2.04 -9.03
CA HIS A 22 0.09 2.07 -7.60
C HIS A 22 -0.50 0.85 -6.88
N VAL A 23 0.38 0.01 -6.30
CA VAL A 23 0.00 -1.15 -5.50
C VAL A 23 0.23 -0.88 -4.01
N ALA A 24 -0.82 -1.03 -3.20
CA ALA A 24 -0.71 -1.02 -1.76
C ALA A 24 -0.71 -2.46 -1.20
N LEU A 25 0.26 -2.80 -0.36
CA LEU A 25 0.31 -4.04 0.40
C LEU A 25 -0.06 -3.76 1.85
N VAL A 26 -1.06 -4.44 2.38
CA VAL A 26 -1.44 -4.39 3.79
C VAL A 26 -1.11 -5.71 4.45
N ILE A 27 -0.20 -5.66 5.42
CA ILE A 27 0.37 -6.81 6.11
C ILE A 27 0.40 -6.58 7.61
N THR A 28 0.47 -7.65 8.42
CA THR A 28 0.57 -7.54 9.87
C THR A 28 2.01 -7.69 10.37
N GLU A 29 2.31 -7.14 11.54
CA GLU A 29 3.59 -7.39 12.22
C GLU A 29 3.87 -8.90 12.38
N ARG A 30 2.84 -9.73 12.55
CA ARG A 30 2.98 -11.17 12.75
C ARG A 30 3.46 -11.87 11.49
N ASP A 31 2.95 -11.46 10.33
CA ASP A 31 3.36 -12.01 9.04
C ASP A 31 4.84 -11.69 8.74
N LEU A 32 5.31 -10.50 9.15
CA LEU A 32 6.70 -10.06 8.96
C LEU A 32 7.69 -10.67 9.97
N LEU A 33 7.22 -11.14 11.12
CA LEU A 33 8.06 -11.80 12.11
C LEU A 33 8.33 -13.28 11.79
N GLU A 34 7.70 -13.84 10.75
CA GLU A 34 8.02 -15.19 10.27
C GLU A 34 9.37 -15.22 9.51
N GLN A 35 10.09 -16.34 9.62
CA GLN A 35 11.34 -16.54 8.87
C GLN A 35 11.06 -16.55 7.36
N GLY A 36 11.84 -15.78 6.59
CA GLY A 36 11.67 -15.66 5.14
C GLY A 36 10.68 -14.56 4.70
N ALA A 37 10.07 -13.84 5.65
CA ALA A 37 9.01 -12.89 5.35
C ALA A 37 9.51 -11.61 4.66
N TYR A 38 10.70 -11.12 5.03
CA TYR A 38 11.30 -9.93 4.41
C TYR A 38 11.79 -10.23 2.99
N GLU A 39 12.37 -11.41 2.75
CA GLU A 39 12.73 -11.84 1.40
C GLU A 39 11.50 -11.96 0.50
N THR A 40 10.36 -12.37 1.07
CA THR A 40 9.09 -12.39 0.35
C THR A 40 8.57 -10.99 0.06
N LEU A 41 8.78 -10.04 0.98
CA LEU A 41 8.44 -8.63 0.79
C LEU A 41 9.28 -7.98 -0.31
N GLU A 42 10.60 -8.18 -0.30
CA GLU A 42 11.50 -7.72 -1.35
C GLU A 42 11.09 -8.29 -2.71
N ALA A 43 10.77 -9.59 -2.76
CA ALA A 43 10.31 -10.24 -3.98
C ALA A 43 8.95 -9.68 -4.46
N PHE A 44 8.00 -9.42 -3.54
CA PHE A 44 6.73 -8.79 -3.86
C PHE A 44 6.92 -7.41 -4.49
N VAL A 45 7.74 -6.57 -3.87
CA VAL A 45 8.07 -5.23 -4.39
C VAL A 45 8.69 -5.36 -5.78
N GLY A 46 9.66 -6.26 -5.95
CA GLY A 46 10.28 -6.53 -7.24
C GLY A 46 9.28 -6.98 -8.31
N TRP A 47 8.30 -7.82 -7.97
CA TRP A 47 7.25 -8.22 -8.91
C TRP A 47 6.32 -7.06 -9.26
N ALA A 48 5.95 -6.20 -8.31
CA ALA A 48 5.08 -5.06 -8.60
C ALA A 48 5.67 -4.15 -9.68
N PHE A 49 6.94 -3.77 -9.52
CA PHE A 49 7.65 -3.01 -10.55
C PHE A 49 7.86 -3.81 -11.85
N GLU A 50 8.15 -5.12 -11.77
CA GLU A 50 8.27 -5.97 -12.96
C GLU A 50 6.98 -5.99 -13.81
N PHE A 51 5.82 -5.87 -13.16
CA PHE A 51 4.51 -5.97 -13.81
C PHE A 51 3.79 -4.62 -13.98
N GLY A 52 4.54 -3.50 -13.91
CA GLY A 52 4.08 -2.20 -14.41
C GLY A 52 3.67 -1.19 -13.35
N SER A 53 3.82 -1.49 -12.07
CA SER A 53 3.60 -0.48 -11.02
C SER A 53 4.77 0.50 -10.98
N ASP A 54 4.45 1.78 -10.83
CA ASP A 54 5.40 2.87 -10.60
C ASP A 54 5.59 3.18 -9.11
N ARG A 55 4.62 2.74 -8.27
CA ARG A 55 4.65 2.93 -6.82
C ARG A 55 4.17 1.72 -6.06
N VAL A 56 4.82 1.45 -4.93
CA VAL A 56 4.42 0.44 -3.95
C VAL A 56 4.35 1.05 -2.57
N THR A 57 3.19 0.93 -1.92
CA THR A 57 2.99 1.39 -0.54
C THR A 57 2.72 0.21 0.37
N ILE A 58 3.54 0.01 1.40
CA ILE A 58 3.45 -1.11 2.34
C ILE A 58 2.94 -0.58 3.67
N SER A 59 1.86 -1.16 4.18
CA SER A 59 1.31 -0.86 5.49
C SER A 59 1.48 -2.05 6.42
N VAL A 60 2.24 -1.84 7.49
CA VAL A 60 2.43 -2.80 8.55
C VAL A 60 1.50 -2.45 9.71
N SER A 61 0.45 -3.25 9.86
CA SER A 61 -0.45 -3.17 11.02
C SER A 61 0.25 -3.72 12.25
N VAL A 62 0.53 -2.85 13.22
CA VAL A 62 1.13 -3.21 14.50
C VAL A 62 0.07 -3.19 15.60
N LEU A 63 0.18 -4.12 16.56
CA LEU A 63 -0.66 -4.14 17.75
C LEU A 63 0.07 -3.53 18.96
N ASP A 64 1.40 -3.60 18.96
CA ASP A 64 2.26 -3.08 20.01
C ASP A 64 3.29 -2.11 19.41
N GLU A 65 3.23 -0.83 19.77
CA GLU A 65 4.19 0.16 19.27
C GLU A 65 5.63 -0.16 19.67
N ALA A 66 5.86 -1.02 20.68
CA ALA A 66 7.20 -1.47 21.07
C ALA A 66 7.94 -2.25 19.96
N VAL A 67 7.23 -2.83 18.99
CA VAL A 67 7.88 -3.54 17.86
C VAL A 67 8.33 -2.60 16.74
N VAL A 68 7.83 -1.36 16.71
CA VAL A 68 8.07 -0.39 15.64
C VAL A 68 9.56 -0.16 15.38
N PRO A 69 10.43 0.08 16.38
CA PRO A 69 11.85 0.32 16.12
C PRO A 69 12.56 -0.87 15.46
N THR A 70 12.11 -2.10 15.78
CA THR A 70 12.68 -3.31 15.19
C THR A 70 12.24 -3.45 13.73
N LEU A 71 10.94 -3.34 13.49
CA LEU A 71 10.38 -3.37 12.13
C LEU A 71 10.99 -2.27 11.25
N ALA A 72 11.13 -1.06 11.79
CA ALA A 72 11.66 0.09 11.08
C ALA A 72 13.14 -0.07 10.72
N ARG A 73 13.91 -0.85 11.48
CA ARG A 73 15.30 -1.17 11.11
C ARG A 73 15.32 -2.13 9.92
N GLU A 74 14.63 -3.26 10.03
CA GLU A 74 14.61 -4.28 8.97
C GLU A 74 14.01 -3.72 7.66
N LEU A 75 12.95 -2.90 7.74
CA LEU A 75 12.30 -2.31 6.58
C LEU A 75 13.11 -1.19 5.90
N ARG A 76 14.05 -0.56 6.61
CA ARG A 76 14.99 0.40 5.99
C ARG A 76 16.09 -0.31 5.20
N ASP A 77 16.40 -1.55 5.57
CA ASP A 77 17.47 -2.35 5.00
C ASP A 77 16.98 -3.28 3.86
N LEU A 78 15.73 -3.13 3.40
CA LEU A 78 15.18 -3.91 2.29
C LEU A 78 16.03 -3.76 1.02
N ASP A 79 16.41 -4.89 0.43
CA ASP A 79 17.11 -4.94 -0.85
C ASP A 79 16.13 -4.82 -2.01
N VAL A 80 15.63 -3.60 -2.25
CA VAL A 80 14.68 -3.30 -3.32
C VAL A 80 15.27 -2.31 -4.34
N PRO A 81 14.85 -2.36 -5.62
CA PRO A 81 15.48 -1.58 -6.69
C PRO A 81 15.22 -0.06 -6.63
N HIS A 82 14.42 0.41 -5.67
CA HIS A 82 14.01 1.81 -5.56
C HIS A 82 14.21 2.36 -4.15
N ARG A 83 14.28 3.69 -4.03
CA ARG A 83 14.35 4.37 -2.72
C ARG A 83 13.14 3.98 -1.87
N VAL A 84 13.40 3.66 -0.61
CA VAL A 84 12.39 3.41 0.41
C VAL A 84 12.27 4.62 1.32
N GLU A 85 11.04 5.09 1.56
CA GLU A 85 10.72 6.04 2.61
C GLU A 85 9.79 5.41 3.63
N LEU A 86 10.16 5.52 4.90
CA LEU A 86 9.45 4.93 6.00
C LEU A 86 8.81 6.01 6.87
N ARG A 87 7.61 5.75 7.38
CA ARG A 87 6.89 6.61 8.33
C ARG A 87 6.43 5.77 9.52
N GLU A 88 6.76 6.25 10.71
CA GLU A 88 6.45 5.66 12.01
C GLU A 88 5.28 6.41 12.67
N PRO A 89 4.68 5.89 13.77
CA PRO A 89 3.59 6.57 14.45
C PRO A 89 4.01 7.96 14.94
N GLY A 90 3.34 8.99 14.43
CA GLY A 90 3.61 10.39 14.78
C GLY A 90 4.32 11.17 13.66
N ASP A 91 4.87 10.48 12.66
CA ASP A 91 5.39 11.16 11.47
C ASP A 91 4.24 11.80 10.68
N THR A 92 4.47 13.04 10.26
CA THR A 92 3.52 13.84 9.46
C THR A 92 4.12 14.28 8.13
N GLU A 93 5.38 13.96 7.87
CA GLU A 93 6.06 14.32 6.63
C GLU A 93 5.52 13.48 5.47
N ARG A 94 5.14 14.13 4.37
CA ARG A 94 4.70 13.46 3.15
C ARG A 94 5.77 12.49 2.64
N ALA A 95 5.34 11.29 2.23
CA ALA A 95 6.18 10.34 1.51
C ALA A 95 6.05 10.54 0.00
N ASP A 96 7.18 10.49 -0.72
CA ASP A 96 7.20 10.67 -2.18
C ASP A 96 8.06 9.61 -2.90
N ALA A 97 8.76 8.75 -2.16
CA ALA A 97 9.54 7.68 -2.77
C ALA A 97 8.66 6.67 -3.55
N PRO A 98 9.22 5.95 -4.55
CA PRO A 98 8.50 4.88 -5.24
C PRO A 98 8.13 3.71 -4.32
N VAL A 99 8.90 3.47 -3.25
CA VAL A 99 8.55 2.51 -2.20
C VAL A 99 8.30 3.25 -0.91
N GLN A 100 7.08 3.16 -0.41
CA GLN A 100 6.62 3.84 0.80
C GLN A 100 6.26 2.80 1.84
N VAL A 101 6.65 3.02 3.10
CA VAL A 101 6.39 2.08 4.19
C VAL A 101 5.76 2.83 5.36
N SER A 102 4.56 2.41 5.73
CA SER A 102 3.83 2.82 6.92
C SER A 102 3.97 1.74 7.99
N ILE A 103 4.44 2.10 9.18
CA ILE A 103 4.41 1.21 10.34
C ILE A 103 3.45 1.79 11.38
N GLY A 104 2.35 1.11 11.64
CA GLY A 104 1.41 1.49 12.70
C GLY A 104 0.69 2.83 12.51
N LEU A 105 0.80 3.47 11.33
CA LEU A 105 0.01 4.64 11.01
C LEU A 105 -1.38 4.20 10.54
N GLY A 106 -2.37 4.42 11.41
CA GLY A 106 -3.78 4.20 11.10
C GLY A 106 -4.35 5.34 10.25
N GLY A 107 -5.11 5.00 9.21
CA GLY A 107 -5.75 5.98 8.31
C GLY A 107 -6.70 6.93 9.05
N LYS A 108 -7.42 6.45 10.07
CA LYS A 108 -8.26 7.31 10.93
C LYS A 108 -7.44 8.33 11.72
N ARG A 109 -6.25 7.94 12.19
CA ARG A 109 -5.35 8.82 12.95
C ARG A 109 -4.76 9.89 12.05
N GLU A 110 -4.31 9.49 10.85
CA GLU A 110 -3.85 10.40 9.79
C GLU A 110 -4.94 11.43 9.45
N PHE A 111 -6.15 10.95 9.10
CA PHE A 111 -7.27 11.82 8.74
C PHE A 111 -7.64 12.79 9.86
N ALA A 112 -7.70 12.31 11.11
CA ALA A 112 -7.95 13.17 12.26
C ALA A 112 -6.84 14.22 12.46
N SER A 113 -5.60 13.93 12.06
CA SER A 113 -4.50 14.90 12.10
C SER A 113 -4.68 15.98 11.05
N VAL A 114 -5.06 15.61 9.83
CA VAL A 114 -5.38 16.55 8.75
C VAL A 114 -6.51 17.49 9.15
N VAL A 115 -7.62 16.95 9.69
CA VAL A 115 -8.76 17.76 10.15
C VAL A 115 -8.34 18.75 11.25
N ARG A 116 -7.48 18.34 12.20
CA ARG A 116 -6.95 19.25 13.22
C ARG A 116 -6.07 20.36 12.63
N SER A 117 -5.26 20.05 11.62
CA SER A 117 -4.45 21.05 10.90
C SER A 117 -5.33 22.09 10.23
N LEU A 118 -6.32 21.65 9.45
CA LEU A 118 -7.27 22.53 8.77
C LEU A 118 -8.05 23.41 9.75
N ALA A 119 -8.51 22.82 10.85
CA ALA A 119 -9.22 23.58 11.90
C ALA A 119 -8.33 24.67 12.53
N GLY A 120 -7.03 24.41 12.69
CA GLY A 120 -6.06 25.41 13.15
C GLY A 120 -5.89 26.57 12.17
N GLU A 121 -5.75 26.26 10.87
CA GLU A 121 -5.65 27.27 9.81
C GLU A 121 -6.91 28.15 9.72
N VAL A 122 -8.09 27.56 9.94
CA VAL A 122 -9.36 28.29 10.04
C VAL A 122 -9.40 29.20 11.27
N ASP A 123 -9.00 28.72 12.45
CA ASP A 123 -8.98 29.51 13.69
C ASP A 123 -8.01 30.70 13.60
N GLU A 124 -6.89 30.52 12.89
CA GLU A 124 -5.91 31.57 12.59
C GLU A 124 -6.39 32.56 11.50
N GLY A 125 -7.51 32.29 10.84
CA GLY A 125 -8.05 33.09 9.73
C GLY A 125 -7.25 32.97 8.44
N ALA A 126 -6.41 31.93 8.31
CA ALA A 126 -5.62 31.65 7.10
C ALA A 126 -6.43 30.90 6.03
N LEU A 127 -7.54 30.25 6.43
CA LEU A 127 -8.42 29.48 5.56
C LEU A 127 -9.89 29.76 5.90
N ASP A 128 -10.75 29.93 4.90
CA ASP A 128 -12.20 29.98 5.11
C ASP A 128 -12.74 28.54 5.17
N PRO A 129 -13.54 28.16 6.18
CA PRO A 129 -14.10 26.82 6.26
C PRO A 129 -14.98 26.43 5.05
N ASP A 130 -15.60 27.41 4.38
CA ASP A 130 -16.41 27.15 3.18
C ASP A 130 -15.56 26.87 1.93
N ASP A 131 -14.26 27.20 1.96
CA ASP A 131 -13.32 26.95 0.88
C ASP A 131 -12.63 25.57 0.99
N ILE A 132 -12.79 24.86 2.12
CA ILE A 132 -12.15 23.54 2.33
C ILE A 132 -12.73 22.51 1.36
N ASP A 133 -11.85 21.89 0.57
CA ASP A 133 -12.22 20.82 -0.35
C ASP A 133 -11.42 19.51 -0.18
N ALA A 134 -11.62 18.57 -1.11
CA ALA A 134 -10.91 17.29 -1.11
C ALA A 134 -9.39 17.46 -1.30
N ALA A 135 -8.98 18.41 -2.13
CA ALA A 135 -7.58 18.66 -2.43
C ALA A 135 -6.84 19.20 -1.20
N ASP A 136 -7.51 19.97 -0.34
CA ASP A 136 -6.96 20.41 0.94
C ASP A 136 -6.61 19.24 1.87
N ILE A 137 -7.46 18.22 1.89
CA ILE A 137 -7.24 17.01 2.67
C ILE A 137 -6.07 16.23 2.07
N GLU A 138 -6.12 15.95 0.77
CA GLU A 138 -5.11 15.18 0.03
C GLU A 138 -3.71 15.81 0.16
N GLN A 139 -3.62 17.14 0.12
CA GLN A 139 -2.35 17.86 0.27
C GLN A 139 -1.68 17.65 1.63
N ARG A 140 -2.45 17.31 2.66
CA ARG A 140 -1.99 17.17 4.05
C ARG A 140 -1.85 15.70 4.50
N LEU A 141 -2.21 14.74 3.64
CA LEU A 141 -1.96 13.32 3.89
C LEU A 141 -0.46 13.00 3.82
N VAL A 142 -0.03 12.07 4.66
CA VAL A 142 1.33 11.49 4.67
C VAL A 142 1.54 10.66 3.41
N PHE A 143 0.52 9.90 3.01
CA PHE A 143 0.50 9.09 1.79
C PHE A 143 -0.60 9.60 0.86
N PRO A 144 -0.34 10.62 0.02
CA PRO A 144 -1.39 11.30 -0.73
C PRO A 144 -1.88 10.51 -1.95
N ASP A 145 -1.06 9.61 -2.49
CA ASP A 145 -1.33 8.96 -3.76
C ASP A 145 -2.37 7.84 -3.61
N GLU A 146 -3.36 7.83 -4.49
CA GLU A 146 -4.40 6.79 -4.50
C GLU A 146 -3.83 5.46 -5.02
N PRO A 147 -4.07 4.33 -4.34
CA PRO A 147 -3.71 3.03 -4.88
C PRO A 147 -4.77 2.54 -5.87
N ASP A 148 -4.34 1.99 -7.01
CA ASP A 148 -5.23 1.27 -7.92
C ASP A 148 -5.61 -0.08 -7.34
N PHE A 149 -4.67 -0.70 -6.63
CA PHE A 149 -4.78 -2.08 -6.19
C PHE A 149 -4.25 -2.29 -4.77
N VAL A 150 -5.12 -2.75 -3.87
CA VAL A 150 -4.76 -3.10 -2.50
C VAL A 150 -4.73 -4.62 -2.34
N VAL A 151 -3.55 -5.16 -2.10
CA VAL A 151 -3.33 -6.55 -1.70
C VAL A 151 -3.27 -6.62 -0.18
N LYS A 152 -4.11 -7.43 0.45
CA LYS A 152 -4.12 -7.61 1.90
C LYS A 152 -3.92 -9.07 2.29
N THR A 153 -3.02 -9.31 3.24
CA THR A 153 -2.85 -10.62 3.88
C THR A 153 -3.92 -10.86 4.95
N GLY A 154 -4.45 -12.07 5.00
CA GLY A 154 -5.38 -12.51 6.04
C GLY A 154 -6.79 -11.91 5.93
N ALA A 155 -7.43 -11.69 7.10
CA ALA A 155 -8.88 -11.53 7.22
C ALA A 155 -9.51 -10.49 6.26
N GLU A 156 -10.69 -10.83 5.73
CA GLU A 156 -11.53 -10.11 4.75
C GLU A 156 -12.13 -8.76 5.23
N ARG A 157 -11.56 -8.15 6.27
CA ARG A 157 -12.00 -6.83 6.75
C ARG A 157 -11.08 -5.75 6.24
N LEU A 158 -11.60 -4.56 5.96
CA LEU A 158 -10.78 -3.39 5.67
C LEU A 158 -9.85 -3.09 6.85
N SER A 159 -8.59 -2.79 6.54
CA SER A 159 -7.64 -2.27 7.53
C SER A 159 -7.87 -0.79 7.74
N ASP A 160 -7.45 -0.28 8.91
CA ASP A 160 -7.36 1.16 9.17
C ASP A 160 -6.14 1.75 8.44
N PHE A 161 -6.12 1.68 7.10
CA PHE A 161 -5.02 2.18 6.27
C PHE A 161 -5.57 2.76 4.98
N MET A 162 -5.04 3.92 4.57
CA MET A 162 -5.42 4.64 3.35
C MET A 162 -6.95 4.76 3.14
N ILE A 163 -7.68 5.11 4.21
CA ILE A 163 -9.15 5.07 4.21
C ILE A 163 -9.79 6.11 3.29
N TRP A 164 -9.08 7.20 3.00
CA TRP A 164 -9.51 8.24 2.06
C TRP A 164 -9.06 7.89 0.65
N GLN A 165 -7.79 7.51 0.52
CA GLN A 165 -7.12 7.26 -0.75
C GLN A 165 -7.64 6.00 -1.46
N SER A 166 -8.10 4.99 -0.71
CA SER A 166 -8.49 3.69 -1.28
C SER A 166 -9.96 3.61 -1.69
N VAL A 167 -10.70 4.72 -1.76
CA VAL A 167 -12.16 4.72 -2.03
C VAL A 167 -12.51 4.03 -3.36
N TYR A 168 -11.65 4.16 -4.37
CA TYR A 168 -11.83 3.56 -5.69
C TYR A 168 -10.87 2.40 -5.99
N ALA A 169 -10.06 2.01 -5.00
CA ALA A 169 -9.07 0.97 -5.17
C ALA A 169 -9.70 -0.42 -5.29
N GLU A 170 -9.15 -1.26 -6.15
CA GLU A 170 -9.51 -2.66 -6.20
C GLU A 170 -8.90 -3.43 -5.03
N LEU A 171 -9.70 -4.27 -4.37
CA LEU A 171 -9.29 -4.98 -3.17
C LEU A 171 -9.10 -6.48 -3.44
N TYR A 172 -7.92 -7.00 -3.11
CA TYR A 172 -7.59 -8.42 -3.18
C TYR A 172 -7.13 -8.94 -1.82
N PHE A 173 -7.85 -9.92 -1.29
CA PHE A 173 -7.54 -10.57 -0.02
C PHE A 173 -6.91 -11.94 -0.30
N THR A 174 -5.79 -12.23 0.35
CA THR A 174 -5.08 -13.51 0.22
C THR A 174 -5.02 -14.26 1.54
N ASP A 175 -5.44 -15.53 1.51
CA ASP A 175 -5.30 -16.48 2.61
C ASP A 175 -3.96 -17.25 2.57
N VAL A 176 -3.11 -16.97 1.57
CA VAL A 176 -1.78 -17.57 1.48
C VAL A 176 -0.93 -17.07 2.64
N ASN A 177 -0.31 -17.98 3.40
CA ASN A 177 0.65 -17.60 4.43
C ASN A 177 1.77 -16.77 3.78
N TRP A 178 2.08 -15.62 4.37
CA TRP A 178 2.97 -14.64 3.75
C TRP A 178 4.34 -15.21 3.37
N ARG A 179 4.97 -16.03 4.22
CA ARG A 179 6.29 -16.62 3.91
C ARG A 179 6.26 -17.56 2.70
N ASP A 180 5.09 -18.06 2.36
CA ASP A 180 4.85 -19.01 1.27
C ASP A 180 4.30 -18.30 0.03
N PHE A 181 4.08 -16.98 0.09
CA PHE A 181 3.57 -16.16 -1.00
C PHE A 181 4.59 -16.09 -2.14
N ARG A 182 4.17 -16.47 -3.35
CA ARG A 182 5.06 -16.59 -4.51
C ARG A 182 4.60 -15.71 -5.65
N LYS A 183 5.49 -15.53 -6.63
CA LYS A 183 5.20 -14.82 -7.89
C LYS A 183 3.89 -15.25 -8.55
N ARG A 184 3.53 -16.54 -8.49
CA ARG A 184 2.26 -17.05 -9.03
C ARG A 184 1.04 -16.50 -8.32
N ASP A 185 1.14 -16.22 -7.03
CA ASP A 185 0.04 -15.73 -6.21
C ASP A 185 -0.15 -14.23 -6.48
N TYR A 186 0.94 -13.49 -6.63
CA TYR A 186 0.88 -12.12 -7.15
C TYR A 186 0.29 -12.05 -8.56
N LEU A 187 0.72 -12.92 -9.48
CA LEU A 187 0.17 -12.98 -10.83
C LEU A 187 -1.33 -13.33 -10.84
N ARG A 188 -1.81 -14.15 -9.90
CA ARG A 188 -3.25 -14.42 -9.73
C ARG A 188 -3.99 -13.18 -9.25
N ALA A 189 -3.41 -12.45 -8.29
CA ALA A 189 -3.96 -11.19 -7.79
C ALA A 189 -4.10 -10.15 -8.92
N LEU A 190 -3.04 -9.98 -9.72
CA LEU A 190 -3.07 -9.09 -10.89
C LEU A 190 -4.12 -9.47 -11.94
N ARG A 191 -4.33 -10.77 -12.16
CA ARG A 191 -5.39 -11.21 -13.09
C ARG A 191 -6.79 -10.93 -12.54
N ASP A 192 -7.01 -11.04 -11.23
CA ASP A 192 -8.26 -10.65 -10.60
C ASP A 192 -8.51 -9.15 -10.75
N TYR A 193 -7.47 -8.32 -10.56
CA TYR A 193 -7.50 -6.88 -10.83
C TYR A 193 -7.93 -6.57 -12.28
N GLN A 194 -7.26 -7.16 -13.28
CA GLN A 194 -7.59 -6.94 -14.70
C GLN A 194 -9.04 -7.35 -15.03
N ASP A 195 -9.49 -8.49 -14.48
CA ASP A 195 -10.85 -8.98 -14.70
C ASP A 195 -11.93 -8.07 -14.07
N ARG A 196 -11.59 -7.28 -13.05
CA ARG A 196 -12.48 -6.28 -12.44
C ARG A 196 -12.48 -4.96 -13.20
N GLN A 197 -11.31 -4.45 -13.58
CA GLN A 197 -11.19 -3.24 -14.40
C GLN A 197 -12.03 -3.35 -15.69
N ARG A 198 -12.02 -4.52 -16.33
CA ARG A 198 -12.88 -4.80 -17.51
C ARG A 198 -14.39 -4.71 -17.27
N ARG A 199 -14.86 -4.95 -16.03
CA ARG A 199 -16.28 -4.85 -15.69
C ARG A 199 -16.71 -3.39 -15.52
N PHE A 200 -15.80 -2.52 -15.11
CA PHE A 200 -16.02 -1.08 -15.01
C PHE A 200 -15.80 -0.35 -16.33
N GLY A 201 -14.85 -0.81 -17.16
CA GLY A 201 -14.59 -0.30 -18.51
C GLY A 201 -15.54 -0.82 -19.61
N ARG A 202 -16.77 -1.21 -19.26
CA ARG A 202 -17.81 -1.64 -20.20
C ARG A 202 -18.95 -0.65 -20.30
#